data_AF-A0A6V7KI80-F1
#
_entry.id   AF-A0A6V7KI80-F1
#
_cell.length_a   1.000
_cell.length_b   1.000
_cell.length_c   1.000
_cell.angle_alpha   90.00
_cell.angle_beta   90.00
_cell.angle_gamma   90.00
#
_symmetry.space_group_name_H-M   'P 1'
#
loop_
_entity.id
_entity.type
_entity.pdbx_description
1 polymer ?
#
loop_
_entity_poly.entity_id
_entity_poly.type
_entity_poly.pdbx_seq_one_letter_code
_entity_poly.pdbx_strand_id
1 'polypeptide(L)'
;TYFSENALLPGLVTKESNLDYTARQYYDELSYEMKRYPNGMPYAWLLAKFNQLNLEVYSHNFSLNYPFAKHQFTGQNIYGIVRAPRAASTEAIVLSVPFRAFDSIHPTTLPSVALLLAFAKFCRRQKYWAKDIIFLVTEHEQLGMQAWLDAYHGVVSGHKDVLRAGDLAGRAGSIQAAINLEIHAVKVAYIDVKIEGLNGQLPNLDLVNLAQNAIKKEMIRGTFQKRFDINQKSSELKKWSHNLYTLSSMLVAQATGIPTGNHGLFHRYGIEAITLEGMERTTATERQQRAFDANFDR
;
A
#
# COMPACT_ATOMS: atom_id res chain seq x y z
N THR A 1 -0.92 2.76 27.53
CA THR A 1 -0.67 3.01 26.09
C THR A 1 0.59 3.83 26.01
N TYR A 2 1.68 3.21 25.58
CA TYR A 2 2.90 3.92 25.24
C TYR A 2 2.64 4.68 23.93
N PHE A 3 3.11 5.91 23.85
CA PHE A 3 3.05 6.75 22.66
C PHE A 3 4.48 7.16 22.33
N SER A 4 4.98 6.79 21.16
CA SER A 4 6.24 7.32 20.65
C SER A 4 6.04 8.74 20.10
N GLU A 5 7.13 9.50 20.08
CA GLU A 5 7.17 10.90 19.63
C GLU A 5 6.69 11.09 18.17
N ASN A 6 6.72 10.03 17.35
CA ASN A 6 6.28 10.02 15.96
C ASN A 6 4.86 9.44 15.75
N ALA A 7 4.10 9.21 16.82
CA ALA A 7 2.77 8.63 16.72
C ALA A 7 1.77 9.58 16.02
N LEU A 8 1.20 9.13 14.92
CA LEU A 8 0.09 9.81 14.24
C LEU A 8 -1.19 9.70 15.10
N LEU A 9 -2.01 10.76 15.19
CA LEU A 9 -3.19 10.83 16.07
C LEU A 9 -4.52 10.68 15.29
N PRO A 10 -5.10 9.46 15.18
CA PRO A 10 -6.31 9.20 14.38
C PRO A 10 -7.62 9.75 14.99
N GLY A 11 -7.57 10.26 16.22
CA GLY A 11 -8.74 10.75 16.97
C GLY A 11 -9.25 12.12 16.56
N LEU A 12 -8.40 12.97 15.97
CA LEU A 12 -8.64 14.42 15.82
C LEU A 12 -9.15 14.85 14.42
N VAL A 13 -9.41 13.90 13.52
CA VAL A 13 -9.75 14.20 12.12
C VAL A 13 -11.26 14.23 11.89
N THR A 14 -11.74 15.29 11.27
CA THR A 14 -13.12 15.44 10.78
C THR A 14 -13.32 14.62 9.51
N LYS A 15 -14.37 13.79 9.48
CA LYS A 15 -14.73 13.02 8.29
C LYS A 15 -15.35 13.94 7.24
N GLU A 16 -14.67 14.18 6.13
CA GLU A 16 -15.30 14.75 4.93
C GLU A 16 -15.75 13.61 4.00
N SER A 17 -17.02 13.64 3.61
CA SER A 17 -17.79 12.45 3.19
C SER A 17 -17.81 12.15 1.68
N ASN A 18 -17.11 12.92 0.83
CA ASN A 18 -17.25 12.82 -0.63
C ASN A 18 -16.20 11.92 -1.33
N LEU A 19 -15.39 11.20 -0.57
CA LEU A 19 -14.35 10.32 -1.12
C LEU A 19 -14.93 9.09 -1.85
N ASP A 20 -15.99 8.46 -1.34
CA ASP A 20 -16.57 7.25 -1.95
C ASP A 20 -17.10 7.52 -3.37
N TYR A 21 -17.90 8.58 -3.53
CA TYR A 21 -18.44 8.94 -4.85
C TYR A 21 -17.31 9.26 -5.85
N THR A 22 -16.31 10.04 -5.42
CA THR A 22 -15.17 10.40 -6.27
C THR A 22 -14.34 9.17 -6.65
N ALA A 23 -14.11 8.25 -5.71
CA ALA A 23 -13.37 7.01 -5.97
C ALA A 23 -14.12 6.11 -6.95
N ARG A 24 -15.45 6.00 -6.84
CA ARG A 24 -16.27 5.25 -7.81
C ARG A 24 -16.15 5.82 -9.22
N GLN A 25 -16.21 7.15 -9.37
CA GLN A 25 -16.04 7.80 -10.67
C GLN A 25 -14.67 7.46 -11.30
N TYR A 26 -13.57 7.61 -10.54
CA TYR A 26 -12.25 7.26 -11.05
C TYR A 26 -12.10 5.77 -11.36
N TYR A 27 -12.75 4.91 -10.58
CA TYR A 27 -12.74 3.47 -10.83
C TYR A 27 -13.44 3.13 -12.14
N ASP A 28 -14.61 3.70 -12.41
CA ASP A 28 -15.37 3.45 -13.64
C ASP A 28 -14.61 3.97 -14.87
N GLU A 29 -14.03 5.17 -14.78
CA GLU A 29 -13.19 5.75 -15.83
C GLU A 29 -11.94 4.91 -16.12
N LEU A 30 -11.21 4.51 -15.07
CA LEU A 30 -10.03 3.66 -15.20
C LEU A 30 -10.38 2.28 -15.75
N SER A 31 -11.48 1.70 -15.29
CA SER A 31 -11.98 0.41 -15.80
C SER A 31 -12.35 0.48 -17.28
N TYR A 32 -12.93 1.60 -17.72
CA TYR A 32 -13.21 1.84 -19.13
C TYR A 32 -11.92 1.96 -19.96
N GLU A 33 -10.94 2.73 -19.48
CA GLU A 33 -9.65 2.90 -20.15
C GLU A 33 -8.92 1.55 -20.29
N MET A 34 -8.91 0.74 -19.22
CA MET A 34 -8.28 -0.58 -19.21
C MET A 34 -8.97 -1.60 -20.13
N LYS A 35 -10.29 -1.46 -20.36
CA LYS A 35 -10.99 -2.28 -21.36
C LYS A 35 -10.62 -1.87 -22.78
N ARG A 36 -10.34 -0.60 -23.02
CA ARG A 36 -9.96 -0.05 -24.33
C ARG A 36 -8.49 -0.35 -24.66
N TYR A 37 -7.62 -0.24 -23.66
CA TYR A 37 -6.18 -0.47 -23.76
C TYR A 37 -5.74 -1.48 -22.69
N PRO A 38 -5.87 -2.80 -22.96
CA PRO A 38 -5.57 -3.83 -21.98
C PRO A 38 -4.07 -4.01 -21.72
N ASN A 39 -3.22 -3.53 -22.62
CA ASN A 39 -1.78 -3.79 -22.57
C ASN A 39 -1.08 -2.80 -21.65
N GLY A 40 -0.74 -3.26 -20.45
CA GLY A 40 0.11 -2.54 -19.51
C GLY A 40 -0.60 -1.41 -18.76
N MET A 41 0.20 -0.57 -18.13
CA MET A 41 -0.28 0.54 -17.31
C MET A 41 -0.78 1.72 -18.17
N PRO A 42 -1.93 2.36 -17.84
CA PRO A 42 -2.49 3.44 -18.65
C PRO A 42 -1.78 4.77 -18.36
N TYR A 43 -0.54 4.89 -18.81
CA TYR A 43 0.37 5.98 -18.46
C TYR A 43 -0.19 7.37 -18.77
N ALA A 44 -0.67 7.56 -20.01
CA ALA A 44 -1.21 8.84 -20.47
C ALA A 44 -2.43 9.26 -19.65
N TRP A 45 -3.30 8.31 -19.30
CA TRP A 45 -4.47 8.57 -18.48
C TRP A 45 -4.07 8.97 -17.06
N LEU A 46 -3.15 8.24 -16.42
CA LEU A 46 -2.69 8.56 -15.06
C LEU A 46 -1.99 9.92 -14.99
N LEU A 47 -1.10 10.21 -15.94
CA LEU A 47 -0.45 11.51 -16.05
C LEU A 47 -1.49 12.63 -16.23
N ALA A 48 -2.47 12.44 -17.11
CA ALA A 48 -3.53 13.41 -17.31
C ALA A 48 -4.36 13.63 -16.03
N LYS A 49 -4.72 12.57 -15.31
CA LYS A 49 -5.49 12.67 -14.06
C LYS A 49 -4.72 13.38 -12.96
N PHE A 50 -3.45 13.05 -12.73
CA PHE A 50 -2.65 13.78 -11.75
C PHE A 50 -2.47 15.26 -12.12
N ASN A 51 -2.30 15.59 -13.41
CA ASN A 51 -2.20 16.98 -13.86
C ASN A 51 -3.52 17.75 -13.68
N GLN A 52 -4.66 17.13 -13.98
CA GLN A 52 -6.00 17.69 -13.73
C GLN A 52 -6.26 17.95 -12.24
N LEU A 53 -5.56 17.23 -11.36
CA LEU A 53 -5.58 17.46 -9.92
C LEU A 53 -4.59 18.55 -9.45
N ASN A 54 -3.89 19.22 -10.37
CA ASN A 54 -2.90 20.26 -10.08
C ASN A 54 -1.80 19.77 -9.13
N LEU A 55 -1.30 18.55 -9.36
CA LEU A 55 -0.14 18.01 -8.65
C LEU A 55 1.14 18.28 -9.44
N GLU A 56 2.29 18.20 -8.76
CA GLU A 56 3.59 18.07 -9.46
C GLU A 56 3.73 16.62 -9.93
N VAL A 57 3.60 16.38 -11.24
CA VAL A 57 3.52 15.03 -11.82
C VAL A 57 4.81 14.66 -12.52
N TYR A 58 5.26 13.42 -12.30
CA TYR A 58 6.50 12.91 -12.85
C TYR A 58 6.34 11.45 -13.28
N SER A 59 7.05 11.11 -14.36
CA SER A 59 7.29 9.73 -14.79
C SER A 59 8.69 9.30 -14.36
N HIS A 60 8.85 8.04 -14.00
CA HIS A 60 10.12 7.45 -13.59
C HIS A 60 10.37 6.16 -14.36
N ASN A 61 11.35 6.19 -15.26
CA ASN A 61 11.73 5.05 -16.08
C ASN A 61 12.86 4.27 -15.40
N PHE A 62 12.72 2.95 -15.35
CA PHE A 62 13.75 2.06 -14.85
C PHE A 62 13.95 0.88 -15.80
N SER A 63 15.08 0.20 -15.68
CA SER A 63 15.33 -1.03 -16.44
C SER A 63 15.99 -2.10 -15.60
N LEU A 64 15.58 -3.34 -15.83
CA LEU A 64 16.15 -4.54 -15.25
C LEU A 64 16.92 -5.29 -16.34
N ASN A 65 18.23 -5.38 -16.17
CA ASN A 65 19.07 -6.26 -16.97
C ASN A 65 19.04 -7.65 -16.35
N TYR A 66 18.57 -8.63 -17.11
CA TYR A 66 18.51 -9.99 -16.62
C TYR A 66 19.93 -10.58 -16.48
N PRO A 67 20.33 -11.13 -15.33
CA PRO A 67 21.72 -11.54 -15.11
C PRO A 67 22.14 -12.78 -15.92
N PHE A 68 21.17 -13.61 -16.34
CA PHE A 68 21.45 -14.89 -17.01
C PHE A 68 21.15 -14.87 -18.52
N ALA A 69 20.68 -13.75 -19.08
CA ALA A 69 20.44 -13.59 -20.51
C ALA A 69 20.64 -12.13 -20.92
N LYS A 70 21.01 -11.87 -22.17
CA LYS A 70 21.13 -10.51 -22.74
C LYS A 70 19.75 -9.89 -23.04
N HIS A 71 18.85 -9.93 -22.08
CA HIS A 71 17.53 -9.34 -22.19
C HIS A 71 17.39 -8.22 -21.16
N GLN A 72 16.81 -7.11 -21.59
CA GLN A 72 16.56 -5.94 -20.77
C GLN A 72 15.05 -5.72 -20.71
N PHE A 73 14.51 -5.71 -19.50
CA PHE A 73 13.13 -5.34 -19.24
C PHE A 73 13.09 -3.87 -18.81
N THR A 74 12.07 -3.15 -19.24
CA THR A 74 11.87 -1.75 -18.86
C THR A 74 10.54 -1.60 -18.15
N GLY A 75 10.46 -0.65 -17.23
CA GLY A 75 9.20 -0.26 -16.62
C GLY A 75 9.15 1.24 -16.35
N GLN A 76 7.94 1.72 -16.10
CA GLN A 76 7.70 3.12 -15.79
C GLN A 76 6.76 3.27 -14.59
N ASN A 77 7.19 4.00 -13.57
CA ASN A 77 6.32 4.43 -12.48
C ASN A 77 5.79 5.83 -12.75
N ILE A 78 4.62 6.15 -12.19
CA ILE A 78 4.03 7.49 -12.21
C ILE A 78 3.81 7.95 -10.78
N TYR A 79 4.23 9.16 -10.47
CA TYR A 79 3.95 9.77 -9.17
C TYR A 79 3.56 11.24 -9.27
N GLY A 80 2.76 11.68 -8.31
CA GLY A 80 2.35 13.06 -8.12
C GLY A 80 2.68 13.52 -6.71
N ILE A 81 3.16 14.76 -6.55
CA ILE A 81 3.49 15.36 -5.26
C ILE A 81 2.49 16.49 -4.95
N VAL A 82 1.90 16.45 -3.76
CA VAL A 82 1.24 17.60 -3.12
C VAL A 82 2.21 18.20 -2.12
N ARG A 83 2.62 19.45 -2.34
CA ARG A 83 3.44 20.20 -1.38
C ARG A 83 2.63 20.65 -0.17
N ALA A 84 3.22 20.55 1.02
CA ALA A 84 2.66 21.07 2.26
C ALA A 84 2.52 22.59 2.19
N PRO A 85 1.31 23.18 2.28
CA PRO A 85 1.14 24.63 2.15
C PRO A 85 1.77 25.45 3.30
N ARG A 86 2.06 24.81 4.43
CA ARG A 86 2.49 25.46 5.69
C ARG A 86 3.86 25.00 6.21
N ALA A 87 4.59 24.22 5.43
CA ALA A 87 5.89 23.67 5.85
C ALA A 87 6.95 23.86 4.76
N ALA A 88 8.21 23.72 5.12
CA ALA A 88 9.36 23.90 4.22
C ALA A 88 9.58 22.72 3.24
N SER A 89 8.59 21.83 3.07
CA SER A 89 8.68 20.62 2.22
C SER A 89 9.88 19.72 2.53
N THR A 90 10.35 19.71 3.79
CA THR A 90 11.49 18.91 4.26
C THR A 90 11.13 17.48 4.62
N GLU A 91 9.83 17.17 4.76
CA GLU A 91 9.31 15.86 5.14
C GLU A 91 8.15 15.46 4.24
N ALA A 92 8.03 14.16 4.00
CA ALA A 92 7.02 13.60 3.11
C ALA A 92 6.38 12.32 3.68
N ILE A 93 5.17 12.02 3.22
CA ILE A 93 4.49 10.74 3.42
C ILE A 93 4.17 10.16 2.04
N VAL A 94 4.33 8.85 1.88
CA VAL A 94 4.03 8.15 0.62
C VAL A 94 2.71 7.40 0.75
N LEU A 95 1.84 7.57 -0.24
CA LEU A 95 0.73 6.67 -0.51
C LEU A 95 0.98 5.96 -1.84
N SER A 96 1.23 4.65 -1.80
CA SER A 96 1.59 3.87 -2.97
C SER A 96 0.53 2.85 -3.36
N VAL A 97 0.46 2.53 -4.65
CA VAL A 97 -0.35 1.45 -5.21
C VAL A 97 0.49 0.68 -6.24
N PRO A 98 0.61 -0.65 -6.14
CA PRO A 98 1.10 -1.46 -7.24
C PRO A 98 0.00 -1.59 -8.30
N PHE A 99 0.30 -1.24 -9.55
CA PHE A 99 -0.66 -1.34 -10.63
C PHE A 99 -0.79 -2.80 -11.11
N ARG A 100 -2.00 -3.36 -11.01
CA ARG A 100 -2.34 -4.71 -11.47
C ARG A 100 -3.48 -4.65 -12.48
N ALA A 101 -3.15 -4.93 -13.73
CA ALA A 101 -4.13 -5.10 -14.81
C ALA A 101 -5.02 -6.34 -14.59
N PHE A 102 -6.07 -6.48 -15.40
CA PHE A 102 -7.06 -7.56 -15.27
C PHE A 102 -6.50 -8.96 -15.59
N ASP A 103 -5.42 -9.00 -16.38
CA ASP A 103 -4.71 -10.21 -16.82
C ASP A 103 -3.58 -10.62 -15.88
N SER A 104 -3.33 -9.84 -14.82
CA SER A 104 -2.30 -10.16 -13.83
C SER A 104 -2.64 -11.44 -13.06
N ILE A 105 -1.60 -12.16 -12.63
CA ILE A 105 -1.71 -13.32 -11.73
C ILE A 105 -2.28 -12.89 -10.38
N HIS A 106 -2.02 -11.65 -9.96
CA HIS A 106 -2.51 -11.09 -8.71
C HIS A 106 -3.86 -10.40 -8.89
N PRO A 107 -4.71 -10.38 -7.85
CA PRO A 107 -5.98 -9.66 -7.91
C PRO A 107 -5.77 -8.19 -8.24
N THR A 108 -6.64 -7.66 -9.10
CA THR A 108 -6.53 -6.29 -9.59
C THR A 108 -6.56 -5.25 -8.46
N THR A 109 -5.88 -4.13 -8.68
CA THR A 109 -5.76 -3.00 -7.73
C THR A 109 -6.36 -1.72 -8.28
N LEU A 110 -7.19 -1.77 -9.33
CA LEU A 110 -7.88 -0.58 -9.86
C LEU A 110 -8.67 0.19 -8.78
N PRO A 111 -9.37 -0.46 -7.83
CA PRO A 111 -10.02 0.26 -6.73
C PRO A 111 -9.03 1.07 -5.88
N SER A 112 -7.81 0.57 -5.72
CA SER A 112 -6.73 1.26 -4.99
C SER A 112 -6.25 2.50 -5.72
N VAL A 113 -6.03 2.40 -7.03
CA VAL A 113 -5.64 3.55 -7.88
C VAL A 113 -6.73 4.62 -7.84
N ALA A 114 -7.99 4.22 -7.93
CA ALA A 114 -9.12 5.13 -7.86
C ALA A 114 -9.25 5.82 -6.49
N LEU A 115 -9.06 5.07 -5.40
CA LEU A 115 -9.03 5.61 -4.04
C LEU A 115 -7.86 6.59 -3.85
N LEU A 116 -6.68 6.26 -4.37
CA LEU A 116 -5.50 7.12 -4.36
C LEU A 116 -5.77 8.45 -5.08
N LEU A 117 -6.38 8.42 -6.28
CA LEU A 117 -6.75 9.64 -7.01
C LEU A 117 -7.83 10.46 -6.30
N ALA A 118 -8.83 9.81 -5.70
CA ALA A 118 -9.85 10.49 -4.91
C ALA A 118 -9.24 11.18 -3.68
N PHE A 119 -8.32 10.50 -2.99
CA PHE A 119 -7.62 11.06 -1.85
C PHE A 119 -6.65 12.18 -2.26
N ALA A 120 -5.97 12.05 -3.40
CA ALA A 120 -5.14 13.13 -3.95
C ALA A 120 -5.96 14.40 -4.25
N LYS A 121 -7.16 14.25 -4.84
CA LYS A 121 -8.10 15.35 -5.06
C LYS A 121 -8.52 16.02 -3.77
N PHE A 122 -8.77 15.23 -2.73
CA PHE A 122 -9.08 15.73 -1.39
C PHE A 122 -7.89 16.50 -0.82
N CYS A 123 -6.70 15.89 -0.78
CA CYS A 123 -5.50 16.49 -0.21
C CYS A 123 -5.15 17.83 -0.84
N ARG A 124 -5.30 17.97 -2.17
CA ARG A 124 -5.02 19.23 -2.86
C ARG A 124 -5.85 20.41 -2.38
N ARG A 125 -7.09 20.18 -1.92
CA ARG A 125 -7.99 21.24 -1.45
C ARG A 125 -7.67 21.70 -0.03
N GLN A 126 -7.01 20.85 0.75
CA GLN A 126 -6.78 21.09 2.17
C GLN A 126 -5.52 21.93 2.40
N LYS A 127 -5.62 22.91 3.30
CA LYS A 127 -4.54 23.88 3.59
C LYS A 127 -3.74 23.57 4.87
N TYR A 128 -4.06 22.46 5.54
CA TYR A 128 -3.52 22.14 6.86
C TYR A 128 -2.41 21.07 6.83
N TRP A 129 -2.01 20.56 5.67
CA TRP A 129 -0.94 19.57 5.59
C TRP A 129 0.40 20.14 6.08
N ALA A 130 1.04 19.40 6.97
CA ALA A 130 2.35 19.74 7.53
C ALA A 130 3.51 19.02 6.81
N LYS A 131 3.21 18.02 5.96
CA LYS A 131 4.18 17.22 5.21
C LYS A 131 3.75 17.11 3.75
N ASP A 132 4.72 17.00 2.85
CA ASP A 132 4.44 16.70 1.45
C ASP A 132 3.79 15.31 1.36
N ILE A 133 2.90 15.12 0.39
CA ILE A 133 2.25 13.82 0.15
C ILE A 133 2.61 13.37 -1.26
N ILE A 134 3.27 12.21 -1.34
CA ILE A 134 3.64 11.57 -2.59
C ILE A 134 2.60 10.50 -2.90
N PHE A 135 1.94 10.62 -4.04
CA PHE A 135 1.04 9.62 -4.59
C PHE A 135 1.78 8.84 -5.66
N LEU A 136 2.02 7.56 -5.43
CA LEU A 136 2.86 6.74 -6.29
C LEU A 136 2.09 5.55 -6.84
N VAL A 137 2.10 5.39 -8.16
CA VAL A 137 1.61 4.19 -8.83
C VAL A 137 2.81 3.50 -9.47
N THR A 138 3.07 2.27 -9.02
CA THR A 138 4.23 1.49 -9.45
C THR A 138 3.84 0.44 -10.49
N GLU A 139 4.70 0.25 -11.48
CA GLU A 139 4.60 -0.87 -12.41
C GLU A 139 5.50 -2.03 -11.92
N HIS A 140 5.15 -3.27 -12.27
CA HIS A 140 5.92 -4.47 -11.92
C HIS A 140 6.10 -4.68 -10.40
N GLU A 141 5.07 -4.39 -9.60
CA GLU A 141 5.01 -4.70 -8.16
C GLU A 141 6.22 -4.16 -7.35
N GLN A 142 7.01 -5.08 -6.80
CA GLN A 142 8.18 -4.81 -5.97
C GLN A 142 9.35 -4.26 -6.80
N LEU A 143 9.44 -4.61 -8.09
CA LEU A 143 10.54 -4.17 -8.94
C LEU A 143 10.48 -2.67 -9.19
N GLY A 144 9.32 -2.15 -9.63
CA GLY A 144 9.13 -0.72 -9.81
C GLY A 144 9.22 0.03 -8.48
N MET A 145 8.74 -0.56 -7.40
CA MET A 145 8.86 0.05 -6.08
C MET A 145 10.33 0.18 -5.63
N GLN A 146 11.12 -0.89 -5.77
CA GLN A 146 12.54 -0.88 -5.44
C GLN A 146 13.31 0.12 -6.30
N ALA A 147 13.03 0.16 -7.61
CA ALA A 147 13.67 1.09 -8.53
C ALA A 147 13.38 2.55 -8.13
N TRP A 148 12.13 2.84 -7.76
CA TRP A 148 11.76 4.19 -7.32
C TRP A 148 12.43 4.58 -6.00
N LEU A 149 12.53 3.67 -5.03
CA LEU A 149 13.20 3.92 -3.76
C LEU A 149 14.72 4.12 -3.95
N ASP A 150 15.37 3.28 -4.75
CA ASP A 150 16.78 3.43 -5.12
C ASP A 150 17.02 4.82 -5.74
N ALA A 151 16.18 5.21 -6.71
CA ALA A 151 16.26 6.51 -7.37
C ALA A 151 15.92 7.69 -6.44
N TYR A 152 15.03 7.50 -5.45
CA TYR A 152 14.67 8.52 -4.46
C TYR A 152 15.83 8.85 -3.52
N HIS A 153 16.49 7.80 -3.02
CA HIS A 153 17.59 7.92 -2.07
C HIS A 153 18.95 8.05 -2.75
N GLY A 154 19.04 7.89 -4.07
CA GLY A 154 20.31 7.95 -4.81
C GLY A 154 21.25 6.79 -4.46
N VAL A 155 20.68 5.62 -4.16
CA VAL A 155 21.43 4.42 -3.78
C VAL A 155 21.17 3.29 -4.76
N VAL A 156 22.00 2.25 -4.69
CA VAL A 156 21.86 1.03 -5.49
C VAL A 156 21.64 -0.14 -4.55
N SER A 157 20.48 -0.78 -4.66
CA SER A 157 20.14 -1.95 -3.87
C SER A 157 20.50 -3.24 -4.61
N GLY A 158 21.56 -3.91 -4.16
CA GLY A 158 22.01 -5.19 -4.74
C GLY A 158 23.11 -5.00 -5.78
N HIS A 159 23.05 -5.74 -6.89
CA HIS A 159 24.06 -5.65 -7.95
C HIS A 159 23.79 -4.46 -8.88
N LYS A 160 24.80 -3.58 -9.03
CA LYS A 160 24.73 -2.33 -9.79
C LYS A 160 24.29 -2.49 -11.25
N ASP A 161 24.62 -3.62 -11.86
CA ASP A 161 24.32 -3.85 -13.27
C ASP A 161 22.95 -4.51 -13.51
N VAL A 162 22.29 -4.99 -12.45
CA VAL A 162 21.01 -5.71 -12.55
C VAL A 162 19.85 -4.73 -12.62
N LEU A 163 19.64 -3.92 -11.58
CA LEU A 163 18.57 -2.92 -11.56
C LEU A 163 19.15 -1.52 -11.80
N ARG A 164 18.83 -0.95 -12.96
CA ARG A 164 19.09 0.47 -13.23
C ARG A 164 17.86 1.26 -12.85
N ALA A 165 17.91 1.82 -11.65
CA ALA A 165 16.84 2.61 -11.06
C ALA A 165 16.45 3.81 -11.95
N GLY A 166 17.43 4.49 -12.55
CA GLY A 166 17.20 5.73 -13.28
C GLY A 166 17.21 6.94 -12.34
N ASP A 167 16.81 8.10 -12.86
CA ASP A 167 16.78 9.36 -12.12
C ASP A 167 15.35 9.85 -11.91
N LEU A 168 15.12 10.58 -10.82
CA LEU A 168 13.84 11.24 -10.56
C LEU A 168 13.91 12.71 -10.97
N ALA A 169 12.97 13.12 -11.83
CA ALA A 169 12.82 14.52 -12.23
C ALA A 169 12.33 15.45 -11.10
N GLY A 170 11.69 14.90 -10.06
CA GLY A 170 11.24 15.64 -8.89
C GLY A 170 11.32 14.79 -7.63
N ARG A 171 11.59 15.43 -6.49
CA ARG A 171 11.63 14.78 -5.17
C ARG A 171 10.91 15.63 -4.13
N ALA A 172 10.43 14.97 -3.08
CA ALA A 172 9.98 15.63 -1.86
C ALA A 172 11.06 15.53 -0.78
N GLY A 173 10.75 16.00 0.42
CA GLY A 173 11.62 15.87 1.59
C GLY A 173 11.84 14.42 2.05
N SER A 174 12.44 14.25 3.23
CA SER A 174 12.65 12.93 3.83
C SER A 174 11.33 12.20 4.03
N ILE A 175 11.22 10.97 3.56
CA ILE A 175 10.00 10.16 3.73
C ILE A 175 9.95 9.67 5.17
N GLN A 176 8.88 10.04 5.88
CA GLN A 176 8.69 9.68 7.29
C GLN A 176 7.88 8.40 7.45
N ALA A 177 6.86 8.22 6.60
CA ALA A 177 6.03 7.03 6.60
C ALA A 177 5.48 6.72 5.21
N ALA A 178 5.14 5.46 4.97
CA ALA A 178 4.49 5.01 3.74
C ALA A 178 3.28 4.10 4.01
N ILE A 179 2.25 4.26 3.21
CA ILE A 179 1.08 3.37 3.21
C ILE A 179 0.93 2.82 1.80
N ASN A 180 0.93 1.50 1.68
CA ASN A 180 0.67 0.82 0.42
C ASN A 180 -0.78 0.31 0.40
N LEU A 181 -1.53 0.63 -0.66
CA LEU A 181 -2.92 0.22 -0.80
C LEU A 181 -3.05 -0.95 -1.78
N GLU A 182 -3.63 -2.05 -1.29
CA GLU A 182 -3.97 -3.25 -2.06
C GLU A 182 -5.46 -3.59 -1.87
N ILE A 183 -6.31 -2.68 -2.29
CA ILE A 183 -7.77 -2.82 -2.34
C ILE A 183 -8.18 -3.47 -3.66
N HIS A 184 -8.88 -4.60 -3.55
CA HIS A 184 -9.28 -5.45 -4.68
C HIS A 184 -10.76 -5.32 -5.06
N ALA A 185 -11.57 -4.64 -4.24
CA ALA A 185 -12.98 -4.49 -4.48
C ALA A 185 -13.49 -3.08 -4.15
N VAL A 186 -14.49 -2.62 -4.90
CA VAL A 186 -15.18 -1.34 -4.64
C VAL A 186 -15.97 -1.39 -3.33
N LYS A 187 -16.48 -2.57 -2.96
CA LYS A 187 -17.12 -2.82 -1.66
C LYS A 187 -16.20 -3.70 -0.82
N VAL A 188 -15.46 -3.07 0.09
CA VAL A 188 -14.55 -3.76 0.99
C VAL A 188 -15.32 -4.35 2.16
N ALA A 189 -15.16 -5.66 2.40
CA ALA A 189 -15.77 -6.35 3.53
C ALA A 189 -14.85 -6.37 4.76
N TYR A 190 -13.55 -6.52 4.52
CA TYR A 190 -12.52 -6.49 5.55
C TYR A 190 -11.21 -5.93 5.01
N ILE A 191 -10.39 -5.39 5.91
CA ILE A 191 -9.05 -4.87 5.61
C ILE A 191 -8.04 -5.66 6.43
N ASP A 192 -7.09 -6.30 5.76
CA ASP A 192 -5.93 -6.94 6.37
C ASP A 192 -4.76 -5.96 6.44
N VAL A 193 -4.14 -5.85 7.61
CA VAL A 193 -2.91 -5.05 7.78
C VAL A 193 -1.71 -5.96 7.67
N LYS A 194 -0.95 -5.83 6.57
CA LYS A 194 0.29 -6.57 6.36
C LYS A 194 1.47 -5.76 6.88
N ILE A 195 2.37 -6.43 7.61
CA ILE A 195 3.49 -5.77 8.32
C ILE A 195 4.83 -6.48 8.11
N GLU A 196 4.85 -7.65 7.49
CA GLU A 196 6.06 -8.45 7.34
C GLU A 196 6.92 -7.90 6.20
N GLY A 197 8.06 -7.34 6.59
CA GLY A 197 9.06 -6.78 5.68
C GLY A 197 10.13 -7.75 5.21
N LEU A 198 11.07 -7.20 4.43
CA LEU A 198 12.26 -7.92 3.98
C LEU A 198 13.06 -8.43 5.19
N ASN A 199 13.53 -9.68 5.14
CA ASN A 199 14.34 -10.30 6.18
C ASN A 199 13.73 -10.23 7.59
N GLY A 200 12.40 -10.25 7.71
CA GLY A 200 11.71 -10.20 8.99
C GLY A 200 11.70 -8.83 9.67
N GLN A 201 12.04 -7.75 8.96
CA GLN A 201 11.86 -6.40 9.48
C GLN A 201 10.38 -6.09 9.69
N LEU A 202 10.06 -5.39 10.77
CA LEU A 202 8.70 -4.99 11.13
C LEU A 202 8.62 -3.47 11.30
N PRO A 203 7.46 -2.86 10.96
CA PRO A 203 7.21 -1.47 11.27
C PRO A 203 7.12 -1.22 12.77
N ASN A 204 7.20 0.05 13.14
CA ASN A 204 6.91 0.48 14.50
C ASN A 204 5.46 0.11 14.89
N LEU A 205 5.30 -0.34 16.13
CA LEU A 205 4.02 -0.79 16.68
C LEU A 205 2.97 0.33 16.68
N ASP A 206 3.38 1.58 16.80
CA ASP A 206 2.47 2.72 16.82
C ASP A 206 1.75 2.91 15.48
N LEU A 207 2.44 2.70 14.35
CA LEU A 207 1.83 2.75 13.02
C LEU A 207 0.80 1.63 12.85
N VAL A 208 1.13 0.42 13.34
CA VAL A 208 0.22 -0.74 13.32
C VAL A 208 -1.02 -0.48 14.18
N ASN A 209 -0.81 0.00 15.41
CA ASN A 209 -1.88 0.34 16.34
C ASN A 209 -2.79 1.43 15.77
N LEU A 210 -2.22 2.46 15.14
CA LEU A 210 -2.99 3.48 14.45
C LEU A 210 -3.87 2.87 13.37
N ALA A 211 -3.29 2.04 12.50
CA ALA A 211 -4.04 1.43 11.41
C ALA A 211 -5.20 0.59 11.93
N GLN A 212 -4.97 -0.24 12.94
CA GLN A 212 -6.02 -1.04 13.57
C GLN A 212 -7.09 -0.17 14.22
N ASN A 213 -6.71 0.90 14.93
CA ASN A 213 -7.65 1.82 15.56
C ASN A 213 -8.48 2.59 14.52
N ALA A 214 -7.88 3.00 13.40
CA ALA A 214 -8.56 3.65 12.30
C ALA A 214 -9.58 2.69 11.64
N ILE A 215 -9.19 1.44 11.36
CA ILE A 215 -10.07 0.42 10.80
C ILE A 215 -11.26 0.15 11.74
N LYS A 216 -10.99 -0.02 13.05
CA LYS A 216 -12.03 -0.21 14.08
C LYS A 216 -12.98 0.98 14.17
N LYS A 217 -12.46 2.21 14.10
CA LYS A 217 -13.24 3.45 14.14
C LYS A 217 -14.13 3.63 12.90
N GLU A 218 -13.71 3.14 11.75
CA GLU A 218 -14.52 3.16 10.52
C GLU A 218 -15.53 2.00 10.42
N MET A 219 -15.67 1.19 11.49
CA MET A 219 -16.58 0.03 11.54
C MET A 219 -16.32 -1.00 10.43
N ILE A 220 -15.14 -0.97 9.83
CA ILE A 220 -14.67 -1.97 8.88
C ILE A 220 -14.07 -3.11 9.70
N ARG A 221 -14.34 -4.36 9.30
CA ARG A 221 -13.71 -5.50 9.96
C ARG A 221 -12.23 -5.50 9.63
N GLY A 222 -11.40 -5.25 10.63
CA GLY A 222 -9.96 -5.46 10.52
C GLY A 222 -9.64 -6.94 10.62
N THR A 223 -8.70 -7.40 9.79
CA THR A 223 -8.01 -8.66 9.99
C THR A 223 -6.53 -8.40 10.17
N PHE A 224 -5.89 -9.34 10.84
CA PHE A 224 -4.44 -9.41 10.93
C PHE A 224 -4.03 -10.83 10.55
N GLN A 225 -3.05 -10.96 9.65
CA GLN A 225 -2.68 -12.28 9.11
C GLN A 225 -3.86 -13.01 8.45
N LYS A 226 -4.78 -12.26 7.82
CA LYS A 226 -6.05 -12.75 7.24
C LYS A 226 -7.00 -13.41 8.25
N ARG A 227 -6.84 -13.11 9.53
CA ARG A 227 -7.69 -13.64 10.62
C ARG A 227 -8.44 -12.51 11.31
N PHE A 228 -9.71 -12.77 11.59
CA PHE A 228 -10.55 -11.86 12.37
C PHE A 228 -10.23 -12.00 13.86
N ASP A 229 -10.39 -10.90 14.61
CA ASP A 229 -10.32 -10.90 16.06
C ASP A 229 -11.29 -11.94 16.64
N ILE A 230 -10.78 -12.79 17.54
CA ILE A 230 -11.61 -13.75 18.26
C ILE A 230 -12.55 -13.01 19.21
N ASN A 231 -13.79 -13.52 19.30
CA ASN A 231 -14.78 -13.02 20.25
C ASN A 231 -14.25 -13.16 21.70
N GLN A 232 -14.35 -12.08 22.49
CA GLN A 232 -13.91 -12.03 23.89
C GLN A 232 -14.55 -13.13 24.76
N LYS A 233 -15.73 -13.63 24.38
CA LYS A 233 -16.46 -14.72 25.07
C LYS A 233 -15.93 -16.14 24.78
N SER A 234 -14.88 -16.29 23.97
CA SER A 234 -14.25 -17.59 23.68
C SER A 234 -13.52 -18.17 24.91
N SER A 235 -13.34 -19.50 24.93
CA SER A 235 -12.56 -20.17 25.97
C SER A 235 -11.07 -19.83 25.89
N GLU A 236 -10.37 -19.84 27.03
CA GLU A 236 -8.94 -19.48 27.10
C GLU A 236 -8.06 -20.38 26.23
N LEU A 237 -8.39 -21.67 26.12
CA LEU A 237 -7.69 -22.60 25.21
C LEU A 237 -7.84 -22.20 23.74
N LYS A 238 -9.03 -21.74 23.32
CA LYS A 238 -9.27 -21.26 21.95
C LYS A 238 -8.48 -19.97 21.67
N LYS A 239 -8.43 -19.04 22.65
CA LYS A 239 -7.61 -17.82 22.55
C LYS A 239 -6.12 -18.15 22.45
N TRP A 240 -5.63 -19.04 23.30
CA TRP A 240 -4.23 -19.47 23.29
C TRP A 240 -3.85 -20.13 21.97
N SER A 241 -4.64 -21.10 21.50
CA SER A 241 -4.43 -21.78 20.22
C SER A 241 -4.42 -20.80 19.05
N HIS A 242 -5.35 -19.84 19.04
CA HIS A 242 -5.39 -18.81 18.02
C HIS A 242 -4.14 -17.93 18.05
N ASN A 243 -3.74 -17.43 19.21
CA ASN A 243 -2.56 -16.61 19.34
C ASN A 243 -1.30 -17.37 18.93
N LEU A 244 -1.15 -18.63 19.35
CA LEU A 244 -0.04 -19.49 18.96
C LEU A 244 0.01 -19.67 17.45
N TYR A 245 -1.13 -19.92 16.81
CA TYR A 245 -1.20 -20.05 15.36
C TYR A 245 -0.80 -18.74 14.67
N THR A 246 -1.32 -17.59 15.12
CA THR A 246 -0.95 -16.27 14.55
C THR A 246 0.55 -16.01 14.72
N LEU A 247 1.10 -16.31 15.90
CA LEU A 247 2.55 -16.19 16.15
C LEU A 247 3.33 -17.11 15.21
N SER A 248 2.92 -18.37 15.05
CA SER A 248 3.61 -19.31 14.16
C SER A 248 3.53 -18.87 12.70
N SER A 249 2.39 -18.35 12.24
CA SER A 249 2.24 -17.91 10.85
C SER A 249 3.10 -16.69 10.57
N MET A 250 3.18 -15.76 11.53
CA MET A 250 4.10 -14.62 11.46
C MET A 250 5.56 -15.05 11.44
N LEU A 251 5.96 -15.99 12.30
CA LEU A 251 7.32 -16.50 12.34
C LEU A 251 7.70 -17.17 11.02
N VAL A 252 6.80 -18.00 10.46
CA VAL A 252 7.01 -18.63 9.15
C VAL A 252 7.12 -17.58 8.05
N ALA A 253 6.23 -16.59 8.01
CA ALA A 253 6.27 -15.53 7.02
C ALA A 253 7.58 -14.73 7.08
N GLN A 254 8.00 -14.30 8.28
CA GLN A 254 9.25 -13.58 8.49
C GLN A 254 10.48 -14.43 8.15
N ALA A 255 10.45 -15.73 8.45
CA ALA A 255 11.54 -16.65 8.13
C ALA A 255 11.78 -16.82 6.63
N THR A 256 10.76 -16.59 5.78
CA THR A 256 10.97 -16.59 4.32
C THR A 256 11.85 -15.44 3.84
N GLY A 257 11.93 -14.35 4.62
CA GLY A 257 12.62 -13.11 4.25
C GLY A 257 11.96 -12.32 3.11
N ILE A 258 10.83 -12.81 2.57
CA ILE A 258 10.08 -12.18 1.48
C ILE A 258 8.99 -11.28 2.09
N PRO A 259 8.89 -10.01 1.67
CA PRO A 259 7.90 -9.10 2.22
C PRO A 259 6.50 -9.45 1.71
N THR A 260 5.49 -9.30 2.56
CA THR A 260 4.09 -9.63 2.23
C THR A 260 3.39 -8.57 1.35
N GLY A 261 4.05 -7.42 1.14
CA GLY A 261 3.66 -6.39 0.19
C GLY A 261 4.77 -5.36 -0.02
N ASN A 262 4.52 -4.35 -0.84
CA ASN A 262 5.54 -3.34 -1.19
C ASN A 262 6.05 -2.52 0.00
N HIS A 263 5.30 -2.44 1.11
CA HIS A 263 5.74 -1.77 2.34
C HIS A 263 7.09 -2.31 2.86
N GLY A 264 7.36 -3.60 2.70
CA GLY A 264 8.58 -4.22 3.22
C GLY A 264 9.87 -3.67 2.60
N LEU A 265 9.79 -3.06 1.41
CA LEU A 265 10.93 -2.43 0.75
C LEU A 265 11.33 -1.10 1.40
N PHE A 266 10.38 -0.40 2.03
CA PHE A 266 10.61 0.88 2.70
C PHE A 266 11.46 0.74 3.96
N HIS A 267 11.34 -0.39 4.68
CA HIS A 267 12.07 -0.60 5.93
C HIS A 267 13.59 -0.59 5.78
N ARG A 268 14.10 -1.00 4.61
CA ARG A 268 15.53 -0.91 4.29
C ARG A 268 16.07 0.53 4.34
N TYR A 269 15.20 1.51 4.10
CA TYR A 269 15.50 2.94 4.10
C TYR A 269 15.22 3.62 5.44
N GLY A 270 14.88 2.84 6.48
CA GLY A 270 14.47 3.39 7.78
C GLY A 270 13.09 4.05 7.74
N ILE A 271 12.27 3.75 6.73
CA ILE A 271 10.92 4.31 6.59
C ILE A 271 9.90 3.35 7.20
N GLU A 272 9.05 3.88 8.07
CA GLU A 272 7.93 3.12 8.65
C GLU A 272 6.83 2.93 7.61
N ALA A 273 6.44 1.68 7.33
CA ALA A 273 5.48 1.40 6.28
C ALA A 273 4.58 0.19 6.58
N ILE A 274 3.35 0.23 6.05
CA ILE A 274 2.38 -0.87 6.13
C ILE A 274 1.64 -1.03 4.80
N THR A 275 1.17 -2.25 4.49
CA THR A 275 0.20 -2.47 3.41
C THR A 275 -1.20 -2.66 4.00
N LEU A 276 -2.19 -1.95 3.46
CA LEU A 276 -3.61 -2.18 3.72
C LEU A 276 -4.21 -2.98 2.55
N GLU A 277 -4.54 -4.24 2.79
CA GLU A 277 -5.15 -5.13 1.79
C GLU A 277 -6.67 -5.20 2.02
N GLY A 278 -7.46 -4.73 1.06
CA GLY A 278 -8.92 -4.70 1.15
C GLY A 278 -9.55 -5.75 0.24
N MET A 279 -10.37 -6.62 0.81
CA MET A 279 -10.98 -7.74 0.09
C MET A 279 -12.52 -7.68 0.16
N GLU A 280 -13.18 -8.21 -0.87
CA GLU A 280 -14.62 -8.49 -0.81
C GLU A 280 -14.89 -9.77 -0.01
N ARG A 281 -16.14 -9.93 0.44
CA ARG A 281 -16.59 -11.14 1.09
C ARG A 281 -16.86 -12.24 0.06
N THR A 282 -15.88 -13.10 -0.18
CA THR A 282 -16.03 -14.24 -1.10
C THR A 282 -16.48 -15.51 -0.36
N THR A 283 -17.25 -16.38 -1.02
CA THR A 283 -17.67 -17.70 -0.50
C THR A 283 -16.50 -18.61 -0.14
N ALA A 284 -15.33 -18.44 -0.77
CA ALA A 284 -14.10 -19.15 -0.43
C ALA A 284 -13.53 -18.74 0.94
N THR A 285 -13.57 -17.44 1.26
CA THR A 285 -13.18 -16.90 2.56
C THR A 285 -14.13 -17.42 3.64
N GLU A 286 -15.43 -17.52 3.34
CA GLU A 286 -16.41 -18.16 4.24
C GLU A 286 -16.15 -19.66 4.43
N ARG A 287 -15.70 -20.38 3.39
CA ARG A 287 -15.31 -21.80 3.52
C ARG A 287 -14.05 -21.99 4.34
N GLN A 288 -13.02 -21.16 4.16
CA GLN A 288 -11.81 -21.20 4.99
C GLN A 288 -12.15 -20.88 6.45
N GLN A 289 -13.02 -19.90 6.68
CA GLN A 289 -13.45 -19.53 8.03
C GLN A 289 -14.32 -20.63 8.67
N ARG A 290 -15.29 -21.20 7.93
CA ARG A 290 -16.11 -22.33 8.41
C ARG A 290 -15.32 -23.62 8.63
N ALA A 291 -14.37 -23.93 7.75
CA ALA A 291 -13.51 -25.11 7.91
C ALA A 291 -12.58 -24.98 9.11
N PHE A 292 -12.12 -23.76 9.40
CA PHE A 292 -11.35 -23.47 10.60
C PHE A 292 -12.19 -23.60 11.86
N ASP A 293 -13.36 -22.95 11.92
CA ASP A 293 -14.28 -23.06 13.07
C ASP A 293 -14.67 -24.53 13.34
N ALA A 294 -14.88 -25.32 12.29
CA ALA A 294 -15.20 -26.74 12.38
C ALA A 294 -14.04 -27.65 12.87
N ASN A 295 -12.78 -27.26 12.62
CA ASN A 295 -11.61 -28.01 13.08
C ASN A 295 -11.31 -27.82 14.57
N PHE A 296 -11.88 -26.79 15.20
CA PHE A 296 -11.68 -26.46 16.62
C PHE A 296 -12.93 -26.67 17.49
N ASP A 297 -14.02 -27.14 16.89
CA ASP A 297 -15.23 -27.63 17.58
C ASP A 297 -15.26 -29.17 17.71
N ARG A 298 -14.17 -29.84 17.34
CA ARG A 298 -13.94 -31.28 17.58
C ARG A 298 -12.92 -31.53 18.67
#